data_AF-A0A259NHV6-F1
#
_entry.id   AF-A0A259NHV6-F1
#
_cell.length_a   1.000
_cell.length_b   1.000
_cell.length_c   1.000
_cell.angle_alpha   90.00
_cell.angle_beta   90.00
_cell.angle_gamma   90.00
#
_symmetry.space_group_name_H-M   'P 1'
#
loop_
_entity.id
_entity.type
_entity.pdbx_description
1 polymer ?
#
loop_
_entity_poly.entity_id
_entity_poly.type
_entity_poly.pdbx_seq_one_letter_code
_entity_poly.pdbx_strand_id
1 'polypeptide(L)' 'MEPPKPPSPPKPDAPLDAPTEVDPGVTQAREDERRRRAAAAGAGSTILTGAGGLNTAAQTGQKTLLGA' A
#
# COMPACT_ATOMS: atom_id res chain seq x y z
N MET A 1 -41.24 -0.06 -52.96
CA MET A 1 -40.55 1.08 -52.33
C MET A 1 -39.59 0.50 -51.31
N GLU A 2 -38.28 0.63 -51.52
CA GLU A 2 -37.28 0.13 -50.57
C GLU A 2 -37.28 1.01 -49.32
N PRO A 3 -37.21 0.43 -48.10
CA PRO A 3 -37.15 1.20 -46.87
C PRO A 3 -35.84 1.99 -46.79
N PRO A 4 -35.86 3.21 -46.22
CA PRO A 4 -34.68 4.04 -46.14
C PRO A 4 -33.62 3.37 -45.26
N LYS A 5 -32.38 3.32 -45.78
CA LYS A 5 -31.25 2.71 -45.09
C LYS A 5 -30.96 3.49 -43.79
N PRO A 6 -30.83 2.80 -42.64
CA PRO A 6 -30.61 3.46 -41.36
C PRO A 6 -29.29 4.26 -41.35
N PRO A 7 -29.25 5.37 -40.59
CA PRO A 7 -28.05 6.17 -40.47
C PRO A 7 -26.91 5.35 -39.87
N SER A 8 -25.69 5.59 -40.36
CA SER A 8 -24.51 4.89 -39.87
C SER A 8 -24.22 5.27 -38.42
N PRO A 9 -23.78 4.32 -37.58
CA PRO A 9 -23.47 4.59 -36.18
C PRO A 9 -22.31 5.60 -36.04
N PRO A 10 -22.28 6.38 -34.95
CA PRO A 10 -21.19 7.31 -34.68
C PRO A 10 -19.85 6.56 -34.61
N LYS A 11 -18.81 7.20 -35.16
CA LYS A 11 -17.45 6.64 -35.16
C LYS A 11 -16.93 6.60 -33.72
N PRO A 12 -16.20 5.55 -33.32
CA PRO A 12 -15.56 5.49 -32.01
C PRO A 12 -14.61 6.68 -31.81
N ASP A 13 -14.53 7.16 -30.57
CA ASP A 13 -13.57 8.19 -30.19
C ASP A 13 -12.13 7.73 -30.46
N ALA A 14 -11.28 8.68 -30.81
CA ALA A 14 -9.86 8.41 -31.02
C ALA A 14 -9.21 7.88 -29.72
N PRO A 15 -8.18 7.03 -29.82
CA PRO A 15 -7.42 6.60 -28.65
C PRO A 15 -6.88 7.81 -27.89
N LEU A 16 -6.98 7.77 -26.56
CA LEU A 16 -6.34 8.76 -25.70
C LEU A 16 -4.83 8.75 -25.94
N ASP A 17 -4.21 9.92 -25.88
CA ASP A 17 -2.77 10.07 -26.02
C ASP A 17 -2.00 9.18 -25.04
N ALA A 18 -0.84 8.70 -25.48
CA ALA A 18 0.02 7.87 -24.65
C ALA A 18 0.47 8.63 -23.38
N PRO A 19 0.66 7.93 -22.24
CA PRO A 19 1.17 8.54 -21.03
C PRO A 19 2.47 9.30 -21.27
N THR A 20 2.57 10.52 -20.75
CA THR A 20 3.78 11.33 -20.80
C THR A 20 4.75 10.95 -19.67
N GLU A 21 6.04 11.08 -19.92
CA GLU A 21 7.08 10.79 -18.93
C GLU A 21 7.02 11.80 -17.78
N VAL A 22 7.12 11.30 -16.55
CA VAL A 22 7.12 12.13 -15.34
C VAL A 22 8.55 12.59 -15.05
N ASP A 23 8.72 13.84 -14.62
CA ASP A 23 10.01 14.40 -14.22
C ASP A 23 10.74 13.48 -13.22
N PRO A 24 12.02 13.15 -13.46
CA PRO A 24 12.79 12.25 -12.60
C PRO A 24 12.88 12.74 -11.15
N GLY A 25 12.93 14.06 -10.92
CA GLY A 25 12.96 14.67 -9.59
C GLY A 25 11.68 14.43 -8.79
N VAL A 26 10.51 14.37 -9.44
CA VAL A 26 9.24 14.02 -8.77
C VAL A 26 9.24 12.56 -8.32
N THR A 27 9.78 11.68 -9.15
CA THR A 27 9.93 10.26 -8.81
C THR A 27 10.87 10.11 -7.61
N GLN A 28 12.06 10.70 -7.67
CA GLN A 28 13.03 10.67 -6.57
C GLN A 28 12.44 11.20 -5.26
N ALA A 29 11.76 12.35 -5.28
CA ALA A 29 11.12 12.91 -4.09
C ALA A 29 10.08 11.96 -3.45
N ARG A 30 9.32 11.23 -4.27
CA ARG A 30 8.37 10.22 -3.77
C ARG A 30 9.09 9.02 -3.16
N GLU A 31 10.21 8.60 -3.74
CA GLU A 31 11.00 7.48 -3.22
C GLU A 31 11.65 7.82 -1.87
N ASP A 32 12.19 9.03 -1.74
CA ASP A 32 12.81 9.49 -0.50
C ASP A 32 11.80 9.61 0.65
N GLU A 33 10.60 10.14 0.38
CA GLU A 33 9.53 10.20 1.37
C GLU A 33 9.06 8.79 1.77
N ARG A 34 8.92 7.87 0.81
CA ARG A 34 8.60 6.47 1.08
C ARG A 34 9.66 5.82 1.98
N ARG A 35 10.95 6.05 1.69
CA ARG A 35 12.07 5.53 2.49
C ARG A 35 12.06 6.11 3.91
N ARG A 36 11.83 7.41 4.06
CA ARG A 36 11.73 8.09 5.37
C ARG A 36 10.60 7.50 6.22
N ARG A 37 9.41 7.29 5.63
CA ARG A 37 8.28 6.70 6.33
C ARG A 37 8.53 5.26 6.76
N ALA A 38 9.15 4.45 5.90
CA ALA A 38 9.50 3.06 6.22
C ALA A 38 10.47 2.98 7.40
N ALA A 39 11.49 3.85 7.44
CA ALA A 39 12.42 3.93 8.56
C ALA A 39 11.72 4.32 9.88
N ALA A 40 10.82 5.31 9.83
CA ALA A 40 10.03 5.73 10.99
C ALA A 40 9.09 4.62 11.50
N ALA A 41 8.43 3.90 10.59
CA ALA A 41 7.57 2.78 10.94
C ALA A 41 8.38 1.63 11.58
N GLY A 42 9.53 1.27 11.00
CA GLY A 42 10.41 0.24 11.55
C GLY A 42 10.93 0.58 12.95
N ALA A 43 11.23 1.85 13.22
CA ALA A 43 11.65 2.33 14.53
C ALA A 43 10.57 2.17 15.61
N GLY A 44 9.29 2.25 15.25
CA GLY A 44 8.17 2.02 16.17
C GLY A 44 7.81 0.54 16.38
N SER A 45 8.21 -0.36 15.48
CA SER A 45 7.69 -1.74 15.43
C SER A 45 8.62 -2.84 15.95
N THR A 46 9.91 -2.56 16.19
CA THR A 46 10.86 -3.59 16.70
C THR A 46 11.03 -3.59 18.22
N ILE A 47 10.49 -2.58 18.89
CA ILE A 47 10.58 -2.40 20.33
C ILE A 47 9.18 -2.70 20.89
N LEU A 48 8.85 -3.99 21.04
CA LEU A 48 7.65 -4.43 21.79
C LEU A 48 7.72 -3.95 23.27
N THR A 49 8.93 -3.64 23.72
CA THR A 49 9.31 -3.23 25.06
C THR A 49 10.13 -1.96 24.98
N GLY A 50 9.67 -0.82 25.54
CA GLY A 50 10.41 0.45 25.50
C GLY A 50 11.82 0.39 26.11
N ALA A 51 12.50 1.53 26.27
CA ALA A 51 13.90 1.60 26.75
C ALA A 51 14.17 0.84 28.07
N GLY A 52 13.15 0.61 28.90
CA GLY A 52 13.23 -0.16 30.14
C GLY A 52 12.95 -1.67 30.01
N GLY A 53 12.73 -2.21 28.80
CA GLY A 53 12.36 -3.61 28.61
C GLY A 53 10.92 -3.95 29.04
N LEU A 54 10.57 -5.24 29.04
CA LEU A 54 9.28 -5.72 29.56
C LEU A 54 9.39 -5.79 31.09
N ASN A 55 8.82 -4.81 31.80
CA ASN A 55 8.80 -4.81 33.26
C ASN A 55 7.65 -5.64 33.86
N THR A 56 6.81 -6.23 33.02
CA THR A 56 5.74 -7.14 33.45
C THR A 56 6.22 -8.58 33.34
N ALA A 57 6.06 -9.36 34.40
CA ALA A 57 6.34 -10.80 34.35
C ALA A 57 5.51 -11.47 33.25
N ALA A 58 6.15 -12.29 32.41
CA ALA A 58 5.44 -13.07 31.41
C ALA A 58 4.40 -13.98 32.10
N GLN A 59 3.15 -13.97 31.61
CA GLN A 59 2.12 -14.91 32.07
C GLN A 59 2.41 -16.30 31.52
N THR A 60 3.40 -16.99 32.09
CA THR A 60 3.63 -18.40 31.82
C THR A 60 2.73 -19.22 32.71
N GLY A 61 1.66 -19.80 32.17
CA GLY A 61 0.88 -20.79 32.90
C GLY A 61 1.77 -22.00 33.18
N GLN A 62 2.09 -22.26 34.46
CA GLN A 62 2.73 -23.50 34.85
C GLN A 62 1.73 -24.63 34.63
N LYS A 63 1.99 -25.50 33.65
CA LYS A 63 1.18 -26.69 33.44
C LYS A 63 1.45 -27.64 34.61
N THR A 64 0.50 -27.80 35.52
CA THR A 64 0.55 -28.86 36.54
C THR A 64 0.32 -30.21 35.86
N LEU A 65 0.95 -31.28 36.37
CA LEU A 65 0.85 -32.63 35.79
C LEU A 65 -0.59 -33.16 35.69
N LEU A 66 -1.53 -32.57 36.44
CA LEU A 66 -2.92 -33.00 36.49
C LEU A 66 -3.92 -31.90 36.06
N GLY A 67 -3.45 -30.70 35.69
CA GLY A 67 -4.31 -29.56 35.33
C GLY A 67 -5.00 -28.92 36.55
N ALA A 68 -4.69 -27.63 36.77
CA ALA A 68 -4.98 -26.88 38.01
C ALA A 68 -4.32 -27.44 39.27
#